data_AF-A0A932SSZ3-F1
#
_entry.id   AF-A0A932SSZ3-F1
#
_cell.length_a   1.000
_cell.length_b   1.000
_cell.length_c   1.000
_cell.angle_alpha   90.00
_cell.angle_beta   90.00
_cell.angle_gamma   90.00
#
_symmetry.space_group_name_H-M   'P 1'
#
loop_
_entity.id
_entity.type
_entity.pdbx_description
1 polymer ?
#
loop_
_entity_poly.entity_id
_entity_poly.type
_entity_poly.pdbx_seq_one_letter_code
_entity_poly.pdbx_strand_id
1 'polypeptide(L)'
;MLQEACGGDEELFQLQAGLLDIEREYRGMSRRAGIYEALEDRLRAGQYGGEEDGRVAGLLQRTQETMRQFLRLSTSRKIDRLSEFVTWCGEC
;
A
#
# COMPACT_ATOMS: atom_id res chain seq x y z
N MET A 1 29.42 -14.44 12.11
CA MET A 1 29.10 -13.15 11.44
C MET A 1 27.62 -13.13 11.07
N LEU A 2 27.00 -11.96 10.90
CA LEU A 2 25.57 -11.85 10.53
C LEU A 2 25.26 -12.61 9.22
N GLN A 3 26.18 -12.56 8.25
CA GLN A 3 26.07 -13.28 6.98
C GLN A 3 26.02 -14.82 7.15
N GLU A 4 26.73 -15.36 8.14
CA GLU A 4 26.67 -16.79 8.49
C GLU A 4 25.36 -17.13 9.20
N ALA A 5 24.84 -16.22 10.02
CA ALA A 5 23.54 -16.39 10.69
C ALA A 5 22.36 -16.35 9.69
N CYS A 6 22.51 -15.63 8.58
CA CYS A 6 21.57 -15.61 7.46
C CYS A 6 21.76 -16.80 6.50
N GLY A 7 22.70 -17.71 6.75
CA GLY A 7 22.91 -18.89 5.90
C GLY A 7 23.34 -18.58 4.46
N GLY A 8 23.93 -17.40 4.22
CA GLY A 8 24.29 -16.94 2.88
C GLY A 8 23.12 -16.41 2.03
N ASP A 9 21.92 -16.27 2.61
CA ASP A 9 20.79 -15.60 1.98
C ASP A 9 21.03 -14.08 1.99
N GLU A 10 21.25 -13.52 0.80
CA GLU A 10 21.57 -12.10 0.62
C GLU A 10 20.37 -11.20 0.94
N GLU A 11 19.14 -11.59 0.58
CA GLU A 11 17.95 -10.77 0.86
C GLU A 11 17.68 -10.71 2.36
N LEU A 12 17.76 -11.85 3.03
CA LEU A 12 17.63 -11.95 4.48
C LEU A 12 18.75 -11.17 5.19
N PHE A 13 19.98 -11.25 4.67
CA PHE A 13 21.11 -10.50 5.20
C PHE A 13 20.89 -8.99 5.10
N GLN A 14 20.48 -8.49 3.93
CA GLN A 14 20.20 -7.07 3.72
C GLN A 14 19.06 -6.59 4.64
N LEU A 15 17.99 -7.38 4.78
CA LEU A 15 16.89 -7.07 5.70
C LEU A 15 17.38 -6.98 7.15
N GLN A 16 18.07 -8.01 7.64
CA GLN A 16 18.62 -8.07 9.00
C GLN A 16 19.59 -6.92 9.28
N ALA A 17 20.49 -6.60 8.34
CA ALA A 17 21.43 -5.49 8.46
C ALA A 17 20.68 -4.15 8.61
N GLY A 18 19.68 -3.89 7.76
CA GLY A 18 18.91 -2.64 7.84
C GLY A 18 18.06 -2.52 9.11
N LEU A 19 17.53 -3.63 9.65
CA LEU A 19 16.82 -3.61 10.94
C LEU A 19 17.75 -3.28 12.10
N LEU A 20 18.99 -3.80 12.08
CA LEU A 20 20.00 -3.49 13.08
C LEU A 20 20.45 -2.03 13.00
N ASP A 21 20.53 -1.44 11.81
CA ASP A 21 20.85 -0.02 11.66
C ASP A 21 19.75 0.87 12.25
N ILE A 22 18.47 0.53 12.04
CA ILE A 22 17.34 1.22 12.67
C ILE A 22 17.41 1.06 14.20
N GLU A 23 17.66 -0.14 14.72
CA GLU A 23 17.80 -0.33 16.17
C GLU A 23 18.91 0.58 16.74
N ARG A 24 20.06 0.62 16.08
CA ARG A 24 21.22 1.43 16.50
C ARG A 24 20.92 2.92 16.48
N GLU A 25 20.21 3.41 15.47
CA GLU A 25 19.82 4.83 15.36
C GLU A 25 18.93 5.26 16.54
N TYR A 26 17.97 4.42 16.93
CA TYR A 26 17.00 4.76 17.97
C TYR A 26 17.44 4.39 19.39
N ARG A 27 18.51 3.60 19.57
CA ARG A 27 19.00 3.10 20.88
C ARG A 27 19.37 4.22 21.87
N GLY A 28 19.79 5.39 21.37
CA GLY A 28 20.20 6.54 22.19
C GLY A 28 19.10 7.56 22.47
N MET A 29 17.90 7.38 21.91
CA MET A 29 16.85 8.41 21.95
C MET A 29 15.96 8.28 23.20
N SER A 30 15.79 9.37 23.95
CA SER A 30 14.87 9.42 25.09
C SER A 30 13.39 9.32 24.69
N ARG A 31 13.05 9.64 23.43
CA ARG A 31 11.73 9.38 22.82
C ARG A 31 11.92 8.66 21.49
N ARG A 32 11.43 7.43 21.41
CA ARG A 32 11.47 6.57 20.22
C ARG A 32 10.19 6.68 19.38
N ALA A 33 9.67 7.89 19.21
CA ALA A 33 8.55 8.12 18.29
C ALA A 33 9.05 7.93 16.85
N GLY A 34 8.29 7.24 15.99
CA GLY A 34 8.71 6.96 14.61
C GLY A 34 9.48 5.64 14.42
N ILE A 35 9.86 4.94 15.49
CA ILE A 35 10.62 3.68 15.37
C ILE A 35 9.78 2.57 14.72
N TYR A 36 8.48 2.53 15.03
CA TYR A 36 7.59 1.50 14.50
C TYR A 36 7.38 1.69 13.00
N GLU A 37 7.20 2.93 12.57
CA GLU A 37 7.08 3.32 11.17
C GLU A 37 8.36 2.95 10.39
N ALA A 38 9.55 3.28 10.93
CA ALA A 38 10.82 2.92 10.31
C ALA A 38 11.03 1.40 10.19
N LEU A 39 10.66 0.63 11.22
CA LEU A 39 10.71 -0.83 11.19
C LEU A 39 9.72 -1.41 10.17
N GLU A 40 8.49 -0.89 10.11
CA GLU A 40 7.45 -1.34 9.18
C GLU A 40 7.87 -1.09 7.72
N ASP A 41 8.40 0.09 7.42
CA ASP A 41 8.89 0.44 6.09
C ASP A 41 10.04 -0.48 5.66
N ARG A 42 10.97 -0.79 6.56
CA ARG A 42 12.08 -1.69 6.25
C ARG A 42 11.63 -3.13 6.02
N LEU A 43 10.68 -3.62 6.82
CA LEU A 43 10.07 -4.94 6.64
C LEU A 43 9.30 -5.03 5.31
N ARG A 44 8.53 -3.99 4.98
CA ARG A 44 7.80 -3.91 3.71
C ARG A 44 8.76 -3.95 2.53
N ALA A 45 9.82 -3.15 2.55
CA ALA A 45 10.84 -3.15 1.49
C ALA A 45 11.55 -4.51 1.35
N GLY A 46 11.78 -5.24 2.45
CA GLY A 46 12.37 -6.58 2.41
C GLY A 46 11.43 -7.68 1.92
N GLN A 47 10.11 -7.53 2.13
CA GLN A 47 9.11 -8.52 1.69
C GLN A 47 8.70 -8.36 0.22
N TYR A 48 8.80 -7.15 -0.34
CA TYR A 48 8.35 -6.84 -1.70
C TYR A 48 9.50 -6.49 -2.66
N GLY A 49 10.75 -6.76 -2.28
CA GLY A 49 11.94 -6.48 -3.10
C GLY A 49 12.11 -7.39 -4.33
N GLY A 50 11.36 -8.50 -4.43
CA GLY A 50 11.34 -9.42 -5.57
C GLY A 50 10.10 -9.27 -6.45
N GLU A 51 10.14 -9.82 -7.68
CA GLU A 51 9.21 -9.73 -8.84
C GLU A 51 7.67 -9.71 -8.60
N GLU A 52 7.20 -9.90 -7.37
CA GLU A 52 5.79 -9.75 -6.97
C GLU A 52 5.29 -8.30 -6.93
N ASP A 53 6.18 -7.32 -6.99
CA ASP A 53 5.83 -5.89 -6.98
C ASP A 53 4.90 -5.52 -8.17
N GLY A 54 5.11 -6.15 -9.33
CA GLY A 54 4.22 -6.00 -10.49
C GLY A 54 2.84 -6.66 -10.32
N ARG A 55 2.75 -7.75 -9.53
CA ARG A 55 1.51 -8.49 -9.31
C ARG A 55 0.61 -7.80 -8.29
N VAL A 56 1.20 -7.30 -7.20
CA VAL A 56 0.47 -6.56 -6.16
C VAL A 56 0.00 -5.20 -6.70
N ALA A 57 0.87 -4.46 -7.41
CA ALA A 57 0.48 -3.22 -8.08
C ALA A 57 -0.64 -3.47 -9.12
N GLY A 58 -0.54 -4.56 -9.89
CA GLY A 58 -1.57 -4.96 -10.84
C GLY A 58 -2.91 -5.35 -10.21
N LEU A 59 -2.91 -5.94 -9.00
CA LEU A 59 -4.13 -6.25 -8.23
C LEU A 59 -4.77 -5.00 -7.65
N LEU A 60 -3.97 -4.07 -7.13
CA LEU A 60 -4.40 -2.77 -6.61
C LEU A 60 -5.02 -1.89 -7.70
N GLN A 61 -4.43 -1.90 -8.90
CA GLN A 61 -4.96 -1.15 -10.04
C GLN A 61 -6.30 -1.71 -10.52
N ARG A 62 -6.43 -3.04 -10.63
CA ARG A 62 -7.69 -3.71 -11.01
C ARG A 62 -8.80 -3.49 -9.99
N THR A 63 -8.47 -3.53 -8.71
CA THR A 63 -9.45 -3.24 -7.64
C THR A 63 -9.89 -1.78 -7.66
N GLN A 64 -8.97 -0.82 -7.85
CA GLN A 64 -9.32 0.60 -8.00
C GLN A 64 -10.20 0.86 -9.22
N GLU A 65 -9.94 0.20 -10.35
CA GLU A 65 -10.72 0.37 -11.58
C GLU A 65 -12.13 -0.20 -11.44
N THR A 66 -12.26 -1.35 -10.80
CA THR A 66 -13.55 -1.96 -10.45
C THR A 66 -14.36 -1.04 -9.52
N MET A 67 -13.70 -0.46 -8.51
CA MET A 67 -14.32 0.49 -7.59
C MET A 67 -14.78 1.77 -8.30
N ARG A 68 -13.95 2.32 -9.19
CA ARG A 68 -14.31 3.48 -10.03
C ARG A 68 -15.51 3.18 -10.92
N GLN A 69 -15.54 2.00 -11.54
CA GLN A 69 -16.63 1.62 -12.43
C GLN A 69 -17.95 1.46 -11.65
N PHE A 70 -17.90 0.87 -10.46
CA PHE A 70 -19.05 0.76 -9.56
C PHE A 70 -19.56 2.14 -9.12
N LEU A 71 -18.65 3.03 -8.71
CA LEU A 71 -18.99 4.40 -8.34
C LEU A 71 -19.59 5.16 -9.54
N ARG A 72 -19.04 5.01 -10.74
CA ARG A 72 -19.56 5.65 -11.96
C ARG A 72 -20.97 5.17 -12.30
N LEU A 73 -21.23 3.87 -12.24
CA LEU A 73 -22.54 3.27 -12.52
C LEU A 73 -23.59 3.65 -11.46
N SER A 74 -23.19 3.70 -10.18
CA SER A 74 -24.09 4.13 -9.10
C SER A 74 -24.42 5.63 -9.16
N THR A 75 -23.50 6.44 -9.68
CA THR A 75 -23.72 7.87 -9.89
C THR A 75 -24.58 8.11 -11.15
N SER A 76 -24.35 7.36 -12.23
CA SER A 76 -25.15 7.44 -13.46
C SER A 76 -26.63 7.16 -13.20
N ARG A 77 -26.96 6.09 -12.46
CA ARG A 77 -28.36 5.77 -12.13
C ARG A 77 -29.10 6.86 -11.34
N LYS A 78 -28.38 7.61 -10.50
CA LYS A 78 -28.97 8.73 -9.75
C LYS A 78 -29.16 9.95 -10.65
N ILE A 79 -28.23 10.19 -11.57
CA ILE A 79 -28.31 11.27 -12.55
C ILE A 79 -29.40 11.00 -13.58
N ASP A 80 -29.55 9.77 -14.07
CA ASP A 80 -30.59 9.38 -15.02
C ASP A 80 -31.99 9.58 -14.41
N ARG A 81 -32.17 9.13 -13.15
CA ARG A 81 -33.45 9.27 -12.43
C ARG A 81 -33.80 10.73 -12.11
N LEU A 82 -32.80 11.57 -11.85
CA LEU A 82 -33.01 13.02 -11.67
C LEU A 82 -33.28 13.71 -13.01
N SER A 83 -32.64 13.27 -14.09
CA SER A 83 -32.87 13.79 -15.43
C SER A 83 -34.29 13.49 -15.87
N GLU A 84 -34.78 12.24 -15.75
CA GLU A 84 -36.17 11.87 -16.01
C GLU A 84 -37.18 12.73 -15.23
N PHE A 85 -36.87 13.03 -13.96
CA PHE A 85 -37.73 13.86 -13.11
C PHE A 85 -37.76 15.33 -13.55
N VAL A 86 -36.62 15.87 -13.99
CA VAL A 86 -36.51 17.25 -14.51
C VAL A 86 -37.20 17.38 -15.86
N THR A 87 -37.10 16.38 -16.75
CA THR A 87 -37.83 16.39 -18.04
C THR A 87 -39.33 16.35 -17.81
N TRP A 88 -39.81 15.53 -16.87
CA TRP A 88 -41.23 15.40 -16.55
C TRP A 88 -41.84 16.67 -15.92
N CYS A 89 -41.03 17.43 -15.17
CA CYS A 89 -41.47 18.67 -14.53
C CYS A 89 -41.44 19.90 -15.48
N GLY A 90 -40.83 19.78 -16.66
CA GLY A 90 -40.74 20.85 -17.68
C GLY A 90 -41.85 20.85 -18.73
N GLU A 91 -42.72 19.82 -18.74
CA GLU A 91 -43.85 19.69 -19.66
C GLU A 91 -45.22 20.03 -19.00
N CYS A 92 -45.20 20.59 -17.78
CA CYS A 92 -46.37 21.14 -17.09
C CYS A 92 -46.46 22.66 -17.23
#